data_AF-A0A523VVE7-F1
#
_entry.id   AF-A0A523VVE7-F1
#
_cell.length_a   1.000
_cell.length_b   1.000
_cell.length_c   1.000
_cell.angle_alpha   90.00
_cell.angle_beta   90.00
_cell.angle_gamma   90.00
#
_symmetry.space_group_name_H-M   'P 1'
#
loop_
_entity.id
_entity.type
_entity.pdbx_description
1 polymer ?
#
loop_
_entity_poly.entity_id
_entity_poly.type
_entity_poly.pdbx_seq_one_letter_code
_entity_poly.pdbx_strand_id
1 'polypeptide(L)' 'GEIYEIETYAKQLIRELAPGGGYIFASGHSINPAIPVKHFEAMQNIKRKYGTYPINVPD' A
#
# COMPACT_ATOMS: atom_id res chain seq x y z
N GLY A 1 -9.12 5.69 -8.96
CA GLY A 1 -9.82 5.81 -7.69
C GLY A 1 -9.43 7.08 -7.02
N GLU A 2 -10.29 7.54 -6.13
CA GLU A 2 -9.98 8.59 -5.17
C GLU A 2 -8.84 8.15 -4.23
N ILE A 3 -8.15 9.12 -3.62
CA ILE A 3 -7.04 8.85 -2.70
C ILE A 3 -7.45 7.87 -1.59
N TYR A 4 -8.65 8.05 -1.04
CA TYR A 4 -9.20 7.18 -0.01
C TYR A 4 -9.29 5.72 -0.45
N GLU A 5 -9.68 5.45 -1.70
CA GLU A 5 -9.80 4.08 -2.21
C GLU A 5 -8.41 3.42 -2.31
N ILE A 6 -7.41 4.18 -2.76
CA ILE A 6 -6.02 3.72 -2.86
C ILE A 6 -5.47 3.39 -1.48
N GLU A 7 -5.67 4.29 -0.52
CA GLU A 7 -5.19 4.11 0.85
C GLU A 7 -5.86 2.92 1.54
N THR A 8 -7.18 2.78 1.36
CA THR A 8 -7.97 1.68 1.92
C THR A 8 -7.49 0.34 1.36
N TYR A 9 -7.32 0.24 0.04
CA TYR A 9 -6.88 -1.01 -0.58
C TYR A 9 -5.42 -1.34 -0.22
N ALA A 10 -4.53 -0.35 -0.20
CA ALA A 10 -3.15 -0.55 0.25
C ALA A 10 -3.10 -1.04 1.71
N LYS A 11 -3.94 -0.48 2.59
CA LYS A 11 -4.02 -0.87 4.01
C LYS A 11 -4.50 -2.33 4.12
N GLN A 12 -5.51 -2.69 3.33
CA GLN A 12 -6.04 -4.05 3.25
C GLN A 12 -4.95 -5.05 2.84
N LEU A 13 -4.20 -4.78 1.77
CA LEU A 13 -3.13 -5.66 1.30
C LEU A 13 -2.04 -5.87 2.35
N ILE A 14 -1.57 -4.81 3.02
CA ILE A 14 -0.57 -4.95 4.09
C ILE A 14 -1.13 -5.78 5.25
N ARG A 15 -2.38 -5.53 5.66
CA ARG A 15 -3.02 -6.26 6.77
C ARG A 15 -3.17 -7.75 6.47
N GLU A 16 -3.57 -8.10 5.26
CA GLU A 16 -3.91 -9.49 4.90
C GLU A 16 -2.70 -10.30 4.44
N LEU A 17 -1.77 -9.70 3.69
CA LEU A 17 -0.70 -10.43 3.00
C LEU A 17 0.67 -10.28 3.67
N ALA A 18 0.92 -9.16 4.34
CA ALA A 18 2.21 -8.89 4.94
C ALA A 18 2.51 -9.58 6.29
N PRO A 19 1.54 -10.05 7.12
CA PRO A 19 1.85 -10.69 8.40
C PRO A 19 2.84 -11.86 8.26
N GLY A 20 3.80 -11.94 9.17
CA GLY A 20 4.81 -13.02 9.18
C GLY A 20 5.99 -12.81 8.22
N GLY A 21 6.01 -11.77 7.39
CA GLY A 21 7.12 -11.50 6.48
C GLY A 21 6.86 -12.00 5.06
N GLY A 22 7.89 -11.91 4.20
CA GLY A 22 7.87 -12.53 2.86
C GLY A 22 7.00 -11.84 1.81
N TYR A 23 6.34 -10.73 2.15
CA TYR A 23 5.53 -9.95 1.22
C TYR A 23 6.26 -8.71 0.73
N ILE A 24 6.36 -8.56 -0.60
CA ILE A 24 6.90 -7.36 -1.24
C ILE A 24 5.73 -6.49 -1.69
N PHE A 25 5.57 -5.31 -1.07
CA PHE A 25 4.55 -4.35 -1.43
C PHE A 25 5.06 -3.39 -2.52
N ALA A 26 4.55 -3.57 -3.75
CA ALA A 26 4.91 -2.80 -4.93
C ALA A 26 3.75 -2.78 -5.95
N SER A 27 3.91 -2.02 -7.03
CA SER A 27 2.98 -2.10 -8.17
C SER A 27 3.16 -3.43 -8.92
N GLY A 28 2.06 -4.04 -9.38
CA GLY A 28 2.09 -5.28 -10.16
C GLY A 28 2.63 -5.12 -11.60
N HIS A 29 2.88 -3.89 -12.02
CA HIS A 29 3.47 -3.53 -13.32
C HIS A 29 4.15 -2.15 -13.20
N SER A 30 4.79 -1.68 -14.28
CA SER A 30 5.27 -0.30 -14.41
C SER A 30 4.15 0.72 -14.18
N ILE A 31 4.46 1.81 -13.49
CA ILE A 31 3.53 2.92 -13.25
C ILE A 31 3.39 3.73 -14.54
N ASN A 32 2.17 3.87 -15.04
CA ASN A 32 1.90 4.68 -16.22
C ASN A 32 2.11 6.18 -15.89
N PRO A 33 2.83 6.95 -16.73
CA PRO A 33 3.02 8.39 -16.54
C PRO A 33 1.73 9.22 -16.42
N ALA A 34 0.61 8.71 -16.94
CA ALA A 34 -0.70 9.35 -16.81
C ALA A 34 -1.28 9.27 -15.38
N ILE A 35 -0.70 8.45 -14.50
CA ILE A 35 -1.13 8.35 -13.11
C ILE A 35 -0.63 9.58 -12.33
N PRO A 36 -1.52 10.35 -11.69
CA PRO A 36 -1.10 11.46 -10.83
C PRO A 36 -0.14 10.97 -9.74
N VAL A 37 0.97 11.70 -9.54
CA VAL A 37 2.00 11.36 -8.54
C VAL A 37 1.39 11.14 -7.16
N LYS A 38 0.42 11.96 -6.76
CA LYS A 38 -0.32 11.85 -5.49
C LYS A 38 -0.94 10.46 -5.26
N HIS A 39 -1.34 9.74 -6.30
CA HIS A 39 -1.92 8.40 -6.18
C HIS A 39 -0.86 7.37 -5.79
N PHE A 40 0.32 7.44 -6.42
CA PHE A 40 1.45 6.60 -6.03
C PHE A 40 1.96 6.95 -4.63
N GLU A 41 2.02 8.24 -4.30
CA GLU A 41 2.41 8.68 -2.96
C GLU A 41 1.45 8.21 -1.88
N ALA A 42 0.13 8.19 -2.13
CA ALA A 42 -0.87 7.64 -1.21
C ALA A 42 -0.59 6.16 -0.89
N MET A 43 -0.32 5.35 -1.92
CA MET A 43 0.08 3.94 -1.74
C MET A 43 1.36 3.82 -0.89
N GLN A 44 2.36 4.65 -1.17
CA GLN A 44 3.63 4.64 -0.44
C GLN A 44 3.51 5.15 1.00
N ASN A 45 2.58 6.08 1.28
CA ASN A 45 2.28 6.57 2.62
C ASN A 45 1.73 5.46 3.51
N ILE A 46 0.85 4.61 2.96
CA ILE A 46 0.33 3.44 3.67
C ILE A 46 1.44 2.45 4.00
N LYS A 47 2.34 2.15 3.05
CA LYS A 47 3.54 1.34 3.30
C LYS A 47 4.39 1.94 4.42
N ARG A 48 4.64 3.25 4.41
CA ARG A 48 5.42 3.93 5.46
C ARG A 48 4.75 3.83 6.83
N LYS A 49 3.43 3.94 6.88
CA LYS A 49 2.65 3.94 8.12
C LYS A 49 2.50 2.55 8.74
N TYR A 50 2.32 1.52 7.91
CA TYR A 50 1.88 0.19 8.35
C TYR A 50 2.81 -0.96 7.95
N GLY A 51 3.81 -0.71 7.11
CA GLY A 51 4.68 -1.75 6.53
C GLY A 51 5.89 -2.15 7.37
N THR A 52 6.00 -1.67 8.62
CA THR A 52 7.10 -2.06 9.52
C THR A 52 6.70 -3.30 10.31
N TYR A 53 7.55 -4.31 10.31
CA TYR A 53 7.35 -5.53 11.08
C TYR A 53 7.56 -5.31 12.59
N PRO A 54 6.77 -5.96 13.47
CA PRO A 54 5.64 -6.85 13.15
C PRO A 54 4.43 -6.07 12.61
N ILE A 55 3.77 -6.62 11.59
CA ILE A 55 2.60 -5.99 10.95
C ILE A 55 1.39 -6.14 11.87
N ASN A 56 1.01 -5.04 12.53
CA ASN A 56 -0.15 -4.94 13.42
C ASN A 56 -1.09 -3.83 12.91
N VAL A 57 -1.85 -4.13 11.85
CA VAL A 57 -2.76 -3.17 11.22
C VAL A 57 -4.19 -3.42 11.70
N PRO A 58 -4.87 -2.43 12.31
CA PRO A 58 -6.26 -2.58 12.72
C PRO A 58 -7.18 -2.68 11.50
N ASP A 59 -8.36 -3.27 11.69
CA ASP A 59 -9.43 -3.28 10.68
C ASP A 59 -9.77 -1.85 10.21
#